data_AF-A0A8K0CCF1-F1
#
_entry.id   AF-A0A8K0CCF1-F1
#
_cell.length_a   1.000
_cell.length_b   1.000
_cell.length_c   1.000
_cell.angle_alpha   90.00
_cell.angle_beta   90.00
_cell.angle_gamma   90.00
#
_symmetry.space_group_name_H-M   'P 1'
#
loop_
_entity.id
_entity.type
_entity.pdbx_description
1 polymer ?
#
loop_
_entity_poly.entity_id
_entity_poly.type
_entity_poly.pdbx_seq_one_letter_code
_entity_poly.pdbx_strand_id
1 'polypeptide(L)'
;MALQTRKSPYCGHCTLGSVWSHKALTPEQALSYLDELEGLSESNSKHEGESTSNSENEAYSRVLRKSSESENITVDEQLFPTKVRCRFTQYMSNKPDKFGIKFCIAVDTKSKFVLNAFPYLGKDETRPQDQTLSENVVLRLLEPFTKKGRNVTTDNFFTSVKLAEKLAKLNTTIVGTMNRSRREVPELVKSSRRDMYETVLLKTDNDNCILTVYQAKPNKNVLLLSTLHTSVTINTDEKKKKPKTVLYYNDTDG
;
A
#
# COMPACT_ATOMS: atom_id res chain seq x y z
N MET A 1 -10.71 25.65 -13.83
CA MET A 1 -10.94 24.27 -14.30
C MET A 1 -10.51 23.32 -13.18
N ALA A 2 -11.41 23.00 -12.24
CA ALA A 2 -11.06 22.28 -11.01
C ALA A 2 -11.15 20.76 -11.23
N LEU A 3 -10.01 20.07 -11.09
CA LEU A 3 -9.94 18.61 -11.10
C LEU A 3 -10.49 18.07 -9.77
N GLN A 4 -11.68 17.48 -9.84
CA GLN A 4 -12.39 16.87 -8.74
C GLN A 4 -11.77 15.49 -8.43
N THR A 5 -10.88 15.41 -7.44
CA THR A 5 -10.36 14.13 -6.95
C THR A 5 -11.44 13.42 -6.13
N ARG A 6 -12.06 12.40 -6.74
CA ARG A 6 -13.13 11.60 -6.13
C ARG A 6 -12.55 10.63 -5.10
N LYS A 7 -13.08 10.68 -3.87
CA LYS A 7 -12.95 9.61 -2.87
C LYS A 7 -13.33 8.25 -3.47
N SER A 8 -12.61 7.18 -3.11
CA SER A 8 -13.08 5.81 -3.28
C SER A 8 -14.31 5.59 -2.38
N PRO A 9 -15.51 5.35 -2.93
CA PRO A 9 -16.74 5.22 -2.16
C PRO A 9 -16.98 3.76 -1.73
N TYR A 10 -15.96 2.90 -1.73
CA TYR A 10 -16.12 1.46 -1.47
C TYR A 10 -15.78 1.01 -0.07
N CYS A 11 -15.30 1.90 0.79
CA CYS A 11 -15.33 1.57 2.20
C CYS A 11 -16.77 1.68 2.72
N GLY A 12 -17.48 0.55 2.68
CA GLY A 12 -18.67 0.36 3.50
C GLY A 12 -18.21 0.41 4.94
N HIS A 13 -18.51 1.53 5.63
CA HIS A 13 -18.14 1.75 7.02
C HIS A 13 -16.65 1.53 7.30
N CYS A 14 -15.77 2.29 6.64
CA CYS A 14 -14.54 2.69 7.33
C CYS A 14 -14.93 3.82 8.25
N THR A 15 -15.24 3.50 9.50
CA THR A 15 -14.91 4.41 10.60
C THR A 15 -13.38 4.46 10.69
N LEU A 16 -12.73 5.08 9.69
CA LEU A 16 -11.32 5.46 9.68
C LEU A 16 -11.13 6.68 10.61
N GLY A 17 -11.60 6.54 11.84
CA GLY A 17 -11.66 7.61 12.84
C GLY A 17 -11.71 7.13 14.28
N SER A 18 -11.66 5.82 14.58
CA SER A 18 -11.87 5.38 15.98
C SER A 18 -11.06 4.16 16.46
N VAL A 19 -9.99 3.73 15.76
CA VAL A 19 -9.09 2.67 16.29
C VAL A 19 -7.66 3.18 16.61
N TRP A 20 -7.32 4.41 16.21
CA TRP A 20 -6.02 5.01 16.52
C TRP A 20 -6.17 6.22 17.44
N SER A 21 -6.78 6.01 18.62
CA SER A 21 -6.89 7.06 19.66
C SER A 21 -5.73 7.06 20.65
N HIS A 22 -4.83 6.07 20.64
CA HIS A 22 -3.61 6.12 21.45
C HIS A 22 -2.48 5.46 20.66
N LYS A 23 -1.44 6.24 20.36
CA LYS A 23 -0.24 5.92 19.55
C LYS A 23 -0.34 6.24 18.04
N ALA A 24 -0.86 7.40 17.68
CA ALA A 24 -0.30 8.06 16.49
C ALA A 24 1.17 8.40 16.81
N LEU A 25 2.11 7.97 15.97
CA LEU A 25 3.52 8.39 16.10
C LEU A 25 3.55 9.93 16.11
N THR A 26 4.12 10.51 17.16
CA THR A 26 4.33 11.97 17.18
C THR A 26 5.29 12.35 16.05
N PRO A 27 5.26 13.59 15.55
CA PRO A 27 6.26 14.06 14.59
C PRO A 27 7.70 13.84 15.07
N GLU A 28 7.97 13.91 16.38
CA GLU A 28 9.28 13.59 16.94
C GLU A 28 9.59 12.08 16.86
N GLN A 29 8.62 11.22 17.14
CA GLN A 29 8.78 9.77 16.98
C GLN A 29 8.96 9.36 15.52
N ALA A 30 8.33 10.07 14.58
CA ALA A 30 8.50 9.82 13.14
C ALA A 30 9.86 10.32 12.64
N LEU A 31 10.36 11.45 13.17
CA LEU A 31 11.70 11.97 12.84
C LEU A 31 12.80 11.11 13.49
N SER A 32 12.65 10.68 14.74
CA SER A 32 13.58 9.74 15.37
C SER A 32 13.61 8.41 14.63
N TYR A 33 12.46 7.94 14.11
CA TYR A 33 12.39 6.76 13.25
C TYR A 33 13.17 6.92 11.94
N LEU A 34 13.20 8.14 11.38
CA LEU A 34 13.92 8.42 10.14
C LEU A 34 15.42 8.57 10.39
N ASP A 35 15.81 9.23 11.48
CA ASP A 35 17.21 9.32 11.90
C ASP A 35 17.78 7.92 12.25
N GLU A 36 16.99 7.04 12.87
CA GLU A 36 17.35 5.63 13.11
C GLU A 36 17.46 4.81 11.81
N LEU A 37 16.58 5.06 10.82
CA LEU A 37 16.62 4.36 9.52
C LEU A 37 17.77 4.86 8.63
N GLU A 38 18.12 6.15 8.67
CA GLU A 38 19.33 6.68 8.04
C GLU A 38 20.59 6.10 8.70
N GLY A 39 20.63 6.02 10.04
CA GLY A 39 21.70 5.36 10.79
C GLY A 39 21.88 3.88 10.46
N LEU A 40 20.80 3.15 10.15
CA LEU A 40 20.88 1.75 9.69
C LEU A 40 21.45 1.62 8.27
N SER A 41 21.26 2.62 7.40
CA SER A 41 21.89 2.65 6.06
C SER A 41 23.38 3.01 6.11
N GLU A 42 23.78 3.84 7.08
CA GLU A 42 25.18 4.26 7.29
C GLU A 42 25.97 3.26 8.16
N SER A 43 25.30 2.37 8.90
CA SER A 43 25.94 1.38 9.78
C SER A 43 26.72 0.26 9.08
N ASN A 44 26.72 0.19 7.74
CA ASN A 44 27.73 -0.59 7.00
C ASN A 44 29.10 0.10 6.92
N SER A 45 29.26 1.29 7.52
CA SER A 45 30.57 1.90 7.75
C SER A 45 30.61 2.75 9.02
N LYS A 46 31.04 2.11 10.12
CA LYS A 46 31.79 2.65 11.28
C LYS A 46 31.08 3.61 12.27
N HIS A 47 31.09 3.13 13.52
CA HIS A 47 31.12 3.78 14.85
C HIS A 47 29.89 4.49 15.45
N GLU A 48 29.38 3.82 16.50
CA GLU A 48 29.03 4.29 17.86
C GLU A 48 28.31 5.62 18.08
N GLY A 49 27.06 5.50 18.56
CA GLY A 49 26.55 6.26 19.70
C GLY A 49 25.10 6.74 19.58
N GLU A 50 24.16 6.08 20.26
CA GLU A 50 23.30 6.67 21.31
C GLU A 50 22.50 5.54 22.01
N SER A 51 22.58 5.48 23.33
CA SER A 51 22.06 4.36 24.14
C SER A 51 20.59 4.55 24.48
N THR A 52 19.69 4.03 23.65
CA THR A 52 18.35 3.66 24.11
C THR A 52 18.45 2.44 25.02
N SER A 53 17.61 2.40 26.07
CA SER A 53 17.71 1.39 27.13
C SER A 53 17.67 -0.03 26.55
N ASN A 54 18.58 -0.91 27.01
CA ASN A 54 18.77 -2.27 26.45
C ASN A 54 17.47 -3.09 26.29
N SER A 55 16.47 -2.85 27.14
CA SER A 55 15.17 -3.54 27.08
C SER A 55 14.28 -3.10 25.92
N GLU A 56 14.32 -1.82 25.53
CA GLU A 56 13.53 -1.30 24.42
C GLU A 56 14.11 -1.81 23.10
N ASN A 57 15.43 -1.73 22.93
CA ASN A 57 16.11 -2.28 21.74
C ASN A 57 15.90 -3.78 21.58
N GLU A 58 15.88 -4.54 22.69
CA GLU A 58 15.60 -5.97 22.63
C GLU A 58 14.13 -6.26 22.30
N ALA A 59 13.18 -5.49 22.85
CA ALA A 59 11.76 -5.58 22.51
C ALA A 59 11.50 -5.22 21.04
N TYR A 60 12.09 -4.14 20.54
CA TYR A 60 12.05 -3.74 19.13
C TYR A 60 12.65 -4.81 18.24
N SER A 61 13.83 -5.34 18.59
CA SER A 61 14.46 -6.43 17.84
C SER A 61 13.62 -7.71 17.81
N ARG A 62 12.91 -8.02 18.90
CA ARG A 62 11.99 -9.17 18.99
C ARG A 62 10.73 -8.94 18.15
N VAL A 63 10.18 -7.73 18.15
CA VAL A 63 9.03 -7.34 17.31
C VAL A 63 9.41 -7.33 15.84
N LEU A 64 10.58 -6.80 15.47
CA LEU A 64 11.10 -6.82 14.10
C LEU A 64 11.33 -8.25 13.61
N ARG A 65 11.91 -9.12 14.45
CA ARG A 65 12.04 -10.56 14.15
C ARG A 65 10.69 -11.21 13.91
N LYS A 66 9.71 -10.97 14.79
CA LYS A 66 8.36 -11.53 14.64
C LYS A 66 7.64 -10.97 13.40
N SER A 67 7.83 -9.70 13.08
CA SER A 67 7.30 -9.07 11.87
C SER A 67 8.02 -9.57 10.61
N SER A 68 9.25 -10.08 10.76
CA SER A 68 10.00 -10.71 9.68
C SER A 68 9.45 -12.10 9.28
N GLU A 69 8.55 -12.66 10.08
CA GLU A 69 7.86 -13.91 9.78
C GLU A 69 6.46 -13.68 9.18
N SER A 70 5.99 -12.43 9.12
CA SER A 70 4.67 -12.16 8.57
C SER A 70 4.62 -12.32 7.05
N GLU A 71 3.54 -12.93 6.57
CA GLU A 71 3.27 -13.20 5.17
C GLU A 71 2.80 -11.96 4.40
N ASN A 72 2.20 -10.97 5.09
CA ASN A 72 1.47 -9.88 4.47
C ASN A 72 2.01 -8.51 4.91
N ILE A 73 2.27 -7.66 3.92
CA ILE A 73 2.68 -6.26 4.10
C ILE A 73 1.63 -5.38 3.45
N THR A 74 1.26 -4.27 4.08
CA THR A 74 0.39 -3.25 3.48
C THR A 74 1.23 -2.00 3.19
N VAL A 75 1.09 -1.42 2.00
CA VAL A 75 1.72 -0.14 1.65
C VAL A 75 0.66 0.91 1.38
N ASP A 76 0.71 2.01 2.13
CA ASP A 76 -0.23 3.13 2.01
C ASP A 76 0.44 4.48 2.35
N GLU A 77 -0.30 5.57 2.13
CA GLU A 77 0.10 6.95 2.40
C GLU A 77 -0.38 7.43 3.78
N GLN A 78 0.56 7.82 4.63
CA GLN A 78 0.30 8.48 5.90
C GLN A 78 0.68 9.96 5.83
N LEU A 79 -0.20 10.83 6.31
CA LEU A 79 0.07 12.26 6.44
C LEU A 79 0.30 12.58 7.92
N PHE A 80 1.47 13.11 8.24
CA PHE A 80 1.81 13.57 9.58
C PHE A 80 1.55 15.07 9.67
N PRO A 81 0.56 15.51 10.47
CA PRO A 81 0.17 16.91 10.53
C PRO A 81 1.34 17.79 10.95
N THR A 82 1.54 18.91 10.25
CA THR A 82 2.51 19.92 10.68
C THR A 82 2.01 21.31 10.36
N LYS A 83 2.33 22.25 11.25
CA LYS A 83 2.15 23.69 11.02
C LYS A 83 3.43 24.32 10.45
N VAL A 84 4.54 23.59 10.41
CA VAL A 84 5.79 24.06 9.86
C VAL A 84 5.66 24.15 8.35
N ARG A 85 5.95 25.33 7.82
CA ARG A 85 6.00 25.55 6.38
C ARG A 85 7.37 25.11 5.85
N CYS A 86 7.42 23.94 5.24
CA CYS A 86 8.61 23.46 4.52
C CYS A 86 8.27 23.21 3.04
N ARG A 87 9.30 23.04 2.21
CA ARG A 87 9.13 22.87 0.75
C ARG A 87 8.34 21.62 0.37
N PHE A 88 8.28 20.63 1.26
CA PHE A 88 7.65 19.33 1.03
C PHE A 88 6.34 19.13 1.81
N THR A 89 5.83 20.15 2.51
CA THR A 89 4.49 20.10 3.11
C THR A 89 3.44 19.82 2.02
N GLN A 90 2.64 18.79 2.21
CA GLN A 90 1.58 18.37 1.29
C GLN A 90 0.21 18.74 1.81
N TYR A 91 -0.69 19.07 0.88
CA TYR A 91 -2.12 19.17 1.14
C TYR A 91 -2.83 17.88 0.71
N MET A 92 -3.60 17.26 1.60
CA MET A 92 -4.46 16.11 1.28
C MET A 92 -5.90 16.38 1.74
N SER A 93 -6.78 16.65 0.77
CA SER A 93 -8.18 17.02 1.03
C SER A 93 -8.98 15.97 1.80
N ASN A 94 -8.55 14.71 1.73
CA ASN A 94 -9.27 13.57 2.31
C ASN A 94 -8.82 13.21 3.74
N LYS A 95 -7.76 13.85 4.27
CA LYS A 95 -7.28 13.62 5.64
C LYS A 95 -7.91 14.66 6.59
N PRO A 96 -8.13 14.32 7.88
CA PRO A 96 -8.72 15.25 8.87
C PRO A 96 -7.90 16.53 8.99
N ASP A 97 -6.60 16.37 9.27
CA ASP A 97 -5.60 17.42 9.14
C ASP A 97 -5.12 17.44 7.70
N LYS A 98 -5.37 18.55 7.02
CA LYS A 98 -5.16 18.62 5.57
C LYS A 98 -3.73 18.94 5.18
N PHE A 99 -2.92 19.48 6.09
CA PHE A 99 -1.55 19.89 5.83
C PHE A 99 -0.58 19.08 6.70
N GLY A 100 0.42 18.49 6.06
CA GLY A 100 1.37 17.64 6.75
C GLY A 100 2.56 17.22 5.90
N ILE A 101 3.47 16.46 6.49
CA ILE A 101 4.51 15.76 5.76
C ILE A 101 3.94 14.41 5.36
N LYS A 102 3.96 14.10 4.07
CA LYS A 102 3.43 12.86 3.53
C LYS A 102 4.53 11.80 3.52
N PHE A 103 4.20 10.62 4.03
CA PHE A 103 5.03 9.43 3.98
C PHE A 103 4.29 8.31 3.25
N CYS A 104 5.02 7.53 2.48
CA CYS A 104 4.57 6.21 2.09
C CYS A 104 5.15 5.23 3.10
N ILE A 105 4.31 4.39 3.71
CA ILE A 105 4.70 3.48 4.78
C ILE A 105 4.42 2.04 4.38
N ALA A 106 5.34 1.14 4.69
CA ALA A 106 5.13 -0.29 4.64
C ALA A 106 4.87 -0.79 6.06
N VAL A 107 3.78 -1.52 6.26
CA VAL A 107 3.33 -1.97 7.58
C VAL A 107 3.08 -3.47 7.53
N ASP A 108 3.49 -4.20 8.57
CA ASP A 108 3.07 -5.58 8.72
C ASP A 108 1.57 -5.64 9.02
N THR A 109 0.80 -6.33 8.16
CA THR A 109 -0.65 -6.41 8.29
C THR A 109 -1.09 -7.04 9.63
N LYS A 110 -0.32 -7.98 10.19
CA LYS A 110 -0.70 -8.72 11.41
C LYS A 110 -0.36 -7.98 12.68
N SER A 111 0.90 -7.56 12.86
CA SER A 111 1.35 -6.84 14.05
C SER A 111 1.01 -5.35 14.02
N LYS A 112 0.67 -4.81 12.84
CA LYS A 112 0.49 -3.37 12.59
C LYS A 112 1.76 -2.56 12.86
N PHE A 113 2.93 -3.21 12.83
CA PHE A 113 4.22 -2.56 13.01
C PHE A 113 4.71 -1.93 11.70
N VAL A 114 5.25 -0.72 11.77
CA VAL A 114 5.86 -0.04 10.62
C VAL A 114 7.17 -0.75 10.28
N LEU A 115 7.26 -1.29 9.08
CA LEU A 115 8.43 -2.00 8.59
C LEU A 115 9.43 -1.05 7.94
N ASN A 116 8.92 -0.06 7.20
CA ASN A 116 9.73 0.94 6.50
C ASN A 116 8.87 2.17 6.18
N ALA A 117 9.49 3.33 6.02
CA ALA A 117 8.83 4.57 5.67
C ALA A 117 9.68 5.39 4.69
N PHE A 118 9.03 6.04 3.73
CA PHE A 118 9.70 6.86 2.73
C PHE A 118 9.02 8.24 2.65
N PRO A 119 9.71 9.35 2.98
CA PRO A 119 9.14 10.68 2.91
C PRO A 119 8.91 11.13 1.48
N TYR A 120 7.80 11.81 1.23
CA TYR A 120 7.58 12.52 -0.02
C TYR A 120 8.24 13.91 0.04
N LEU A 121 9.39 14.05 -0.62
CA LEU A 121 10.15 15.29 -0.65
C LEU A 121 9.90 16.14 -1.92
N GLY A 122 8.96 15.72 -2.78
CA GLY A 122 8.68 16.37 -4.06
C GLY A 122 9.30 15.63 -5.22
N LYS A 123 9.93 16.37 -6.15
CA LYS A 123 10.59 15.78 -7.32
C LYS A 123 11.87 15.07 -6.88
N ASP A 124 11.95 13.77 -7.16
CA ASP A 124 13.14 12.96 -6.95
C ASP A 124 13.89 12.77 -8.29
N GLU A 125 15.10 13.30 -8.37
CA GLU A 125 15.98 13.20 -9.55
C GLU A 125 16.77 11.89 -9.59
N THR A 126 16.84 11.16 -8.47
CA THR A 126 17.50 9.86 -8.36
C THR A 126 16.61 8.71 -8.84
N ARG A 127 15.31 8.97 -9.07
CA ARG A 127 14.37 7.95 -9.54
C ARG A 127 14.76 7.47 -10.95
N PRO A 128 14.86 6.15 -11.17
CA PRO A 128 15.08 5.60 -12.51
C PRO A 128 14.02 6.09 -13.51
N GLN A 129 14.46 6.50 -14.70
CA GLN A 129 13.57 7.07 -15.72
C GLN A 129 12.50 6.08 -16.20
N ASP A 130 12.77 4.78 -16.12
CA ASP A 130 11.82 3.73 -16.48
C ASP A 130 10.75 3.49 -15.40
N GLN A 131 10.82 4.16 -14.24
CA GLN A 131 9.91 3.93 -13.11
C GLN A 131 8.99 5.12 -12.89
N THR A 132 7.71 4.81 -12.68
CA THR A 132 6.77 5.79 -12.13
C THR A 132 7.11 6.09 -10.66
N LEU A 133 6.63 7.23 -10.14
CA LEU A 133 6.81 7.58 -8.72
C LEU A 133 6.30 6.45 -7.81
N SER A 134 5.09 5.96 -8.08
CA SER A 134 4.43 4.96 -7.26
C SER A 134 5.16 3.62 -7.26
N GLU A 135 5.65 3.18 -8.42
CA GLU A 135 6.47 1.97 -8.55
C GLU A 135 7.78 2.08 -7.77
N ASN A 136 8.50 3.19 -7.94
CA ASN A 136 9.80 3.37 -7.31
C ASN A 136 9.69 3.37 -5.77
N VAL A 137 8.69 4.06 -5.24
CA VAL A 137 8.45 4.11 -3.80
C VAL A 137 8.17 2.72 -3.23
N VAL A 138 7.28 1.93 -3.86
CA VAL A 138 6.98 0.57 -3.39
C VAL A 138 8.22 -0.32 -3.45
N LEU A 139 9.00 -0.25 -4.54
CA LEU A 139 10.22 -1.06 -4.67
C LEU A 139 11.26 -0.72 -3.61
N ARG A 140 11.45 0.58 -3.29
CA ARG A 140 12.36 1.03 -2.22
C ARG A 140 11.87 0.59 -0.84
N LEU A 141 10.58 0.78 -0.56
CA LEU A 141 9.99 0.37 0.73
C LEU A 141 10.14 -1.13 0.97
N LEU A 142 9.94 -1.93 -0.08
CA LEU A 142 9.91 -3.39 0.02
C LEU A 142 11.27 -4.05 -0.19
N GLU A 143 12.34 -3.33 -0.57
CA GLU A 143 13.66 -3.92 -0.85
C GLU A 143 14.11 -4.93 0.23
N PRO A 144 14.05 -4.62 1.56
CA PRO A 144 14.49 -5.54 2.62
C PRO A 144 13.56 -6.75 2.82
N PHE A 145 12.36 -6.72 2.23
CA PHE A 145 11.28 -7.67 2.46
C PHE A 145 10.93 -8.51 1.22
N THR A 146 11.53 -8.19 0.06
CA THR A 146 11.41 -8.98 -1.15
C THR A 146 12.15 -10.32 -1.03
N LYS A 147 11.91 -11.23 -1.99
CA LYS A 147 12.51 -12.58 -2.11
C LYS A 147 12.12 -13.57 -1.01
N LYS A 148 11.17 -13.21 -0.15
CA LYS A 148 10.71 -14.01 0.99
C LYS A 148 9.35 -14.69 0.75
N GLY A 149 8.78 -14.62 -0.45
CA GLY A 149 7.48 -15.22 -0.77
C GLY A 149 6.29 -14.52 -0.12
N ARG A 150 6.43 -13.26 0.27
CA ARG A 150 5.38 -12.47 0.91
C ARG A 150 4.40 -11.88 -0.09
N ASN A 151 3.24 -11.48 0.39
CA ASN A 151 2.29 -10.66 -0.34
C ASN A 151 2.34 -9.20 0.11
N VAL A 152 2.23 -8.27 -0.84
CA VAL A 152 1.96 -6.86 -0.56
C VAL A 152 0.53 -6.48 -0.95
N THR A 153 -0.16 -5.79 -0.05
CA THR A 153 -1.45 -5.16 -0.32
C THR A 153 -1.28 -3.68 -0.53
N THR A 154 -1.81 -3.14 -1.63
CA THR A 154 -1.64 -1.72 -1.98
C THR A 154 -2.91 -1.05 -2.51
N ASP A 155 -2.98 0.26 -2.39
CA ASP A 155 -4.07 1.08 -2.91
C ASP A 155 -3.99 1.30 -4.45
N ASN A 156 -4.90 2.13 -4.98
CA ASN A 156 -4.97 2.43 -6.41
C ASN A 156 -3.86 3.33 -6.95
N PHE A 157 -3.21 4.12 -6.10
CA PHE A 157 -2.09 4.97 -6.50
C PHE A 157 -0.88 4.11 -6.80
N PHE A 158 -0.64 3.07 -6.00
CA PHE A 158 0.49 2.16 -6.13
C PHE A 158 0.31 1.06 -7.17
N THR A 159 -0.90 0.52 -7.29
CA THR A 159 -1.14 -0.69 -8.09
C THR A 159 -1.03 -0.44 -9.61
N SER A 160 -0.15 -1.19 -10.28
CA SER A 160 -0.03 -1.29 -11.74
C SER A 160 0.37 -2.71 -12.16
N VAL A 161 0.11 -3.08 -13.41
CA VAL A 161 0.54 -4.39 -13.97
C VAL A 161 2.07 -4.47 -13.98
N LYS A 162 2.75 -3.39 -14.36
CA LYS A 162 4.21 -3.32 -14.40
C LYS A 162 4.84 -3.51 -13.02
N LEU A 163 4.26 -2.93 -11.96
CA LEU A 163 4.71 -3.17 -10.58
C LEU A 163 4.53 -4.64 -10.20
N ALA A 164 3.37 -5.21 -10.52
CA ALA A 164 3.03 -6.60 -10.22
C ALA A 164 4.03 -7.58 -10.85
N GLU A 165 4.41 -7.37 -12.11
CA GLU A 165 5.41 -8.18 -12.79
C GLU A 165 6.82 -8.02 -12.21
N LYS A 166 7.22 -6.81 -11.81
CA LYS A 166 8.51 -6.57 -11.15
C LYS A 166 8.58 -7.27 -9.79
N LEU A 167 7.52 -7.20 -8.98
CA LEU A 167 7.45 -7.88 -7.68
C LEU A 167 7.42 -9.40 -7.84
N ALA A 168 6.71 -9.93 -8.84
CA ALA A 168 6.68 -11.36 -9.12
C ALA A 168 8.08 -11.92 -9.40
N LYS A 169 8.91 -11.19 -10.17
CA LYS A 169 10.33 -11.54 -10.41
C LYS A 169 11.18 -11.52 -9.13
N LEU A 170 10.74 -10.80 -8.09
CA LEU A 170 11.37 -10.72 -6.79
C LEU A 170 10.72 -11.69 -5.77
N ASN A 171 9.99 -12.72 -6.22
CA ASN A 171 9.28 -13.67 -5.36
C ASN A 171 8.44 -12.95 -4.29
N THR A 172 7.64 -11.98 -4.74
CA THR A 172 6.70 -11.21 -3.92
C THR A 172 5.42 -11.00 -4.72
N THR A 173 4.28 -11.37 -4.14
CA THR A 173 2.99 -11.19 -4.80
C THR A 173 2.39 -9.84 -4.42
N ILE A 174 1.44 -9.36 -5.23
CA ILE A 174 0.69 -8.14 -4.96
C ILE A 174 -0.80 -8.43 -5.03
N VAL A 175 -1.57 -7.76 -4.18
CA VAL A 175 -3.02 -7.59 -4.29
C VAL A 175 -3.33 -6.12 -4.11
N GLY A 176 -4.00 -5.48 -5.05
CA GLY A 176 -4.31 -4.07 -4.87
C GLY A 176 -5.45 -3.58 -5.73
N THR A 177 -6.10 -2.51 -5.26
CA THR A 177 -7.13 -1.87 -6.09
C THR A 177 -6.46 -1.22 -7.30
N MET A 178 -7.00 -1.39 -8.49
CA MET A 178 -6.42 -0.78 -9.70
C MET A 178 -7.27 0.39 -10.16
N ASN A 179 -6.63 1.53 -10.42
CA ASN A 179 -7.33 2.70 -10.95
C ASN A 179 -7.87 2.41 -12.36
N ARG A 180 -9.19 2.57 -12.55
CA ARG A 180 -9.89 2.36 -13.83
C ARG A 180 -9.31 3.17 -14.99
N SER A 181 -8.70 4.33 -14.73
CA SER A 181 -8.10 5.18 -15.76
C SER A 181 -6.71 4.73 -16.22
N ARG A 182 -6.14 3.67 -15.60
CA ARG A 182 -4.88 3.07 -16.04
C ARG A 182 -4.99 2.62 -17.51
N ARG A 183 -3.89 2.74 -18.26
CA ARG A 183 -3.85 2.37 -19.68
C ARG A 183 -3.96 0.86 -19.86
N GLU A 184 -3.46 0.13 -18.87
CA GLU A 184 -3.44 -1.32 -18.74
C GLU A 184 -4.84 -1.92 -18.53
N VAL A 185 -5.83 -1.11 -18.15
CA VAL A 185 -7.23 -1.56 -18.01
C VAL A 185 -7.88 -1.59 -19.40
N PRO A 186 -8.37 -2.76 -19.87
CA PRO A 186 -9.00 -2.89 -21.19
C PRO A 186 -10.24 -2.01 -21.36
N GLU A 187 -10.48 -1.54 -22.58
CA GLU A 187 -11.62 -0.65 -22.87
C GLU A 187 -12.97 -1.32 -22.62
N LEU A 188 -13.06 -2.64 -22.83
CA LEU A 188 -14.23 -3.45 -22.48
C LEU A 188 -14.60 -3.31 -20.99
N VAL A 189 -13.62 -3.16 -20.09
CA VAL A 189 -13.90 -2.93 -18.67
C VAL A 189 -14.47 -1.53 -18.46
N LYS A 190 -13.97 -0.54 -19.20
CA LYS A 190 -14.30 0.89 -19.11
C LYS A 190 -15.68 1.24 -19.66
N SER A 191 -16.12 0.57 -20.72
CA SER A 191 -17.39 0.86 -21.39
C SER A 191 -18.55 -0.07 -20.98
N SER A 192 -18.26 -1.29 -20.53
CA SER A 192 -19.30 -2.28 -20.21
C SER A 192 -20.10 -1.91 -18.96
N ARG A 193 -21.43 -1.95 -19.12
CA ARG A 193 -22.40 -2.08 -18.03
C ARG A 193 -22.45 -3.54 -17.60
N ARG A 194 -22.54 -3.77 -16.29
CA ARG A 194 -22.53 -5.09 -15.66
C ARG A 194 -23.63 -5.18 -14.62
N ASP A 195 -24.11 -6.39 -14.40
CA ASP A 195 -25.14 -6.65 -13.41
C ASP A 195 -24.58 -6.55 -12.00
N MET A 196 -25.43 -6.19 -11.05
CA MET A 196 -25.01 -6.06 -9.65
C MET A 196 -24.44 -7.39 -9.14
N TYR A 197 -23.27 -7.33 -8.52
CA TYR A 197 -22.50 -8.47 -7.99
C TYR A 197 -21.93 -9.43 -9.05
N GLU A 198 -22.01 -9.06 -10.33
CA GLU A 198 -21.29 -9.76 -11.38
C GLU A 198 -19.78 -9.61 -11.19
N THR A 199 -19.05 -10.69 -11.45
CA THR A 199 -17.58 -10.71 -11.43
C THR A 199 -17.06 -11.22 -12.77
N VAL A 200 -16.15 -10.45 -13.37
CA VAL A 200 -15.40 -10.83 -14.57
C VAL A 200 -13.92 -10.92 -14.19
N LEU A 201 -13.25 -11.98 -14.65
CA LEU A 201 -11.82 -12.17 -14.47
C LEU A 201 -11.13 -11.96 -15.81
N LEU A 202 -10.08 -11.14 -15.81
CA LEU A 202 -9.19 -10.96 -16.95
C LEU A 202 -7.80 -11.37 -16.52
N LYS A 203 -7.03 -11.96 -17.43
CA LYS A 203 -5.64 -12.32 -17.19
C LYS A 203 -4.72 -11.56 -18.13
N THR A 204 -3.48 -11.34 -17.71
CA THR A 204 -2.41 -10.89 -18.60
C THR A 204 -2.02 -12.00 -19.56
N ASP A 205 -1.39 -11.66 -20.69
CA ASP A 205 -1.01 -12.65 -21.73
C ASP A 205 -0.08 -13.77 -21.20
N ASN A 206 0.67 -13.48 -20.15
CA ASN A 206 1.56 -14.43 -19.47
C ASN A 206 0.86 -15.21 -18.33
N ASP A 207 -0.44 -15.05 -18.14
CA ASP A 207 -1.27 -15.65 -17.09
C ASP A 207 -0.81 -15.42 -15.63
N ASN A 208 0.15 -14.52 -15.42
CA ASN A 208 0.75 -14.27 -14.10
C ASN A 208 -0.02 -13.25 -13.25
N CYS A 209 -0.90 -12.45 -13.84
CA CYS A 209 -1.72 -11.46 -13.14
C CYS A 209 -3.20 -11.67 -13.47
N ILE A 210 -4.04 -11.66 -12.44
CA ILE A 210 -5.49 -11.64 -12.55
C ILE A 210 -6.01 -10.25 -12.21
N LEU A 211 -6.82 -9.68 -13.10
CA LEU A 211 -7.66 -8.52 -12.84
C LEU A 211 -9.10 -8.98 -12.57
N THR A 212 -9.51 -8.89 -11.31
CA THR A 212 -10.89 -9.10 -10.89
C THR A 212 -11.68 -7.80 -11.08
N VAL A 213 -12.74 -7.84 -11.88
CA VAL A 213 -13.71 -6.75 -12.07
C VAL A 213 -15.00 -7.15 -11.39
N TYR A 214 -15.31 -6.54 -10.26
CA TYR A 214 -16.50 -6.86 -9.45
C TYR A 214 -17.47 -5.68 -9.39
N GLN A 215 -18.73 -5.89 -9.82
CA GLN A 215 -19.77 -4.87 -9.87
C GLN A 215 -20.42 -4.66 -8.49
N ALA A 216 -19.70 -4.04 -7.56
CA ALA A 216 -20.20 -3.79 -6.22
C ALA A 216 -21.36 -2.75 -6.15
N LYS A 217 -21.47 -1.85 -7.14
CA LYS A 217 -22.48 -0.78 -7.21
C LYS A 217 -22.97 -0.60 -8.66
N PRO A 218 -24.20 -0.10 -8.92
CA PRO A 218 -24.78 -0.04 -10.27
C PRO A 218 -23.90 0.60 -11.36
N ASN A 219 -23.21 1.69 -11.05
CA ASN A 219 -22.40 2.45 -12.02
C ASN A 219 -20.92 2.49 -11.65
N LYS A 220 -20.49 1.59 -10.78
CA LYS A 220 -19.12 1.61 -10.28
C LYS A 220 -18.71 0.18 -9.94
N ASN A 221 -17.66 -0.25 -10.61
CA ASN A 221 -16.98 -1.52 -10.42
C ASN A 221 -15.71 -1.34 -9.58
N VAL A 222 -15.41 -2.37 -8.79
CA VAL A 222 -14.14 -2.54 -8.07
C VAL A 222 -13.21 -3.33 -8.98
N LEU A 223 -12.01 -2.80 -9.21
CA LEU A 223 -10.96 -3.47 -9.95
C LEU A 223 -9.88 -3.86 -8.95
N LEU A 224 -9.55 -5.15 -8.88
CA LEU A 224 -8.46 -5.67 -8.07
C LEU A 224 -7.49 -6.41 -8.96
N LEU A 225 -6.22 -5.98 -8.94
CA LEU A 225 -5.13 -6.69 -9.58
C LEU A 225 -4.50 -7.62 -8.54
N SER A 226 -4.22 -8.86 -8.94
CA SER A 226 -3.57 -9.85 -8.07
C SER A 226 -2.59 -10.73 -8.83
N THR A 227 -1.40 -10.93 -8.27
CA THR A 227 -0.47 -12.01 -8.66
C THR A 227 -0.45 -13.16 -7.66
N LEU A 228 -1.14 -13.00 -6.53
CA LEU A 228 -1.27 -14.03 -5.49
C LEU A 228 -2.25 -15.14 -5.90
N HIS A 229 -3.34 -14.79 -6.57
CA HIS A 229 -4.42 -15.72 -6.87
C HIS A 229 -4.25 -16.33 -8.28
N THR A 230 -4.27 -17.66 -8.37
CA THR A 230 -4.26 -18.40 -9.66
C THR A 230 -5.67 -18.66 -10.22
N SER A 231 -6.66 -18.74 -9.32
CA SER A 231 -8.08 -18.84 -9.62
C SER A 231 -8.89 -18.08 -8.57
N VAL A 232 -10.06 -17.57 -8.96
CA VAL A 232 -10.93 -16.80 -8.05
C VAL A 232 -12.24 -17.54 -7.85
N THR A 233 -12.51 -17.93 -6.62
CA THR A 233 -13.79 -18.52 -6.21
C THR A 233 -14.77 -17.44 -5.74
N ILE A 234 -16.06 -17.71 -5.93
CA ILE A 234 -17.16 -16.83 -5.55
C ILE A 234 -18.16 -17.65 -4.75
N ASN A 235 -18.52 -17.20 -3.56
CA ASN A 235 -19.59 -17.81 -2.79
C ASN A 235 -20.95 -17.37 -3.37
N THR A 236 -21.65 -18.26 -4.06
CA THR A 236 -22.92 -17.95 -4.73
C THR A 236 -24.10 -17.83 -3.77
N ASP A 237 -23.98 -18.41 -2.57
CA ASP A 237 -25.04 -18.43 -1.56
C ASP A 237 -25.14 -17.08 -0.83
N GLU A 238 -24.06 -16.29 -0.84
CA GLU A 238 -24.07 -14.95 -0.30
C GLU A 238 -24.76 -13.96 -1.24
N LYS A 239 -25.64 -13.13 -0.68
CA LYS A 239 -26.35 -12.06 -1.41
C LYS A 239 -25.43 -11.16 -2.25
N LYS A 240 -24.22 -10.88 -1.75
CA LYS A 240 -23.26 -9.98 -2.41
C LYS A 240 -22.28 -10.69 -3.34
N LYS A 241 -22.20 -12.03 -3.34
CA LYS A 241 -21.31 -12.82 -4.21
C LYS A 241 -19.89 -12.24 -4.34
N LYS A 242 -19.28 -11.86 -3.21
CA LYS A 242 -17.95 -11.25 -3.23
C LYS A 242 -16.91 -12.29 -3.67
N PRO A 243 -16.06 -11.99 -4.67
CA PRO A 243 -14.98 -12.89 -5.04
C PRO A 243 -13.90 -12.95 -3.96
N LYS A 244 -13.20 -14.10 -3.85
CA LYS A 244 -12.13 -14.32 -2.86
C LYS A 244 -11.06 -13.24 -2.87
N THR A 245 -10.72 -12.69 -4.04
CA THR A 245 -9.76 -11.57 -4.16
C THR A 245 -10.25 -10.31 -3.45
N VAL A 246 -11.56 -10.01 -3.48
CA VAL A 246 -12.15 -8.87 -2.76
C VAL A 246 -12.15 -9.12 -1.26
N LEU A 247 -12.45 -10.35 -0.83
CA LEU A 247 -12.40 -10.72 0.59
C LEU A 247 -10.99 -10.57 1.14
N TYR A 248 -10.01 -11.19 0.49
CA TYR A 248 -8.60 -11.11 0.86
C TYR A 248 -8.08 -9.66 0.91
N TYR A 249 -8.46 -8.83 -0.07
CA TYR A 249 -8.09 -7.42 -0.06
C TYR A 249 -8.65 -6.71 1.18
N ASN A 250 -9.94 -6.87 1.49
CA ASN A 250 -10.54 -6.22 2.67
C ASN A 250 -9.89 -6.67 3.99
N ASP A 251 -9.40 -7.91 4.06
CA ASP A 251 -8.73 -8.43 5.25
C ASP A 251 -7.31 -7.88 5.43
N THR A 252 -6.70 -7.34 4.36
CA THR A 252 -5.29 -6.92 4.33
C THR A 252 -5.05 -5.44 4.04
N ASP A 253 -6.07 -4.67 3.63
CA ASP A 253 -5.97 -3.24 3.23
C ASP A 253 -5.65 -2.28 4.39
N GLY A 254 -5.55 -2.76 5.63
CA GLY A 254 -5.03 -1.98 6.76
C GLY A 254 -6.06 -1.50 7.75
#